data_AF-A0A951P1Z1-F1
#
_entry.id   AF-A0A951P1Z1-F1
#
_cell.length_a   1.000
_cell.length_b   1.000
_cell.length_c   1.000
_cell.angle_alpha   90.00
_cell.angle_beta   90.00
_cell.angle_gamma   90.00
#
_symmetry.space_group_name_H-M   'P 1'
#
loop_
_entity.id
_entity.type
_entity.pdbx_description
1 polymer ?
#
loop_
_entity_poly.entity_id
_entity_poly.type
_entity_poly.pdbx_seq_one_letter_code
_entity_poly.pdbx_strand_id
1 'polypeptide(L)'
;MRCVLLRKRLLLRRIRSRRTSGTSSKAQLELAKDKEVNELCQKLATAAGRDEFEYEFYVVLDDKLNAFALPGGKVFVNAGVIGKANSEAELAGLLGHELSHSFQLITEGTLTASLTQFIPYIGGLLRDITTLSYSRNMERQADALGTRLLASTDYASDGLYNLMITLKKQEEEKLRDNPPTWLASHPLPKVRVSYLQELITTTEYDLYAYEGIEHHKAIQTKVGQLLKEHKAQQEKKGDLRNFDELSP
;
A
#
# COMPACT_ATOMS: atom_id res chain seq x y z
N MET A 1 63.55 13.41 -17.47
CA MET A 1 62.40 12.83 -16.75
C MET A 1 61.83 13.75 -15.65
N ARG A 2 61.62 15.03 -15.95
CA ARG A 2 60.97 16.01 -15.06
C ARG A 2 60.05 16.87 -15.92
N CYS A 3 58.81 16.43 -16.17
CA CYS A 3 57.78 17.30 -16.76
C CYS A 3 56.33 16.76 -16.69
N VAL A 4 56.09 15.51 -16.26
CA VAL A 4 54.73 14.90 -16.33
C VAL A 4 54.00 14.89 -14.97
N LEU A 5 54.67 15.23 -13.86
CA LEU A 5 54.11 15.06 -12.51
C LEU A 5 53.44 16.32 -11.89
N LEU A 6 53.34 17.44 -12.62
CA LEU A 6 52.76 18.69 -12.09
C LEU A 6 51.37 19.05 -12.62
N ARG A 7 50.78 18.27 -13.55
CA ARG A 7 49.41 18.51 -14.04
C ARG A 7 48.30 17.70 -13.35
N LYS A 8 48.63 16.82 -12.41
CA LYS A 8 47.61 16.03 -11.67
C LYS A 8 47.11 16.67 -10.36
N ARG A 9 47.67 17.79 -9.89
CA ARG A 9 47.25 18.46 -8.64
C ARG A 9 46.30 19.65 -8.81
N LEU A 10 46.03 20.12 -10.03
CA LEU A 10 45.11 21.24 -10.30
C LEU A 10 43.73 20.83 -10.85
N LEU A 11 43.54 19.55 -11.19
CA LEU A 11 42.24 19.05 -11.67
C LEU A 11 41.31 18.55 -10.54
N LEU A 12 41.82 18.41 -9.31
CA LEU A 12 41.07 17.87 -8.16
C LEU A 12 40.49 18.94 -7.24
N ARG A 13 40.52 20.22 -7.64
CA ARG A 13 40.01 21.34 -6.82
C ARG A 13 38.86 22.14 -7.46
N ARG A 14 38.28 21.64 -8.55
CA ARG A 14 37.15 22.28 -9.26
C ARG A 14 35.96 21.37 -9.55
N ILE A 15 35.79 20.32 -8.74
CA ILE A 15 34.53 19.56 -8.61
C ILE A 15 33.95 19.84 -7.21
N ARG A 16 33.82 21.12 -6.89
CA ARG A 16 32.91 21.65 -5.87
C ARG A 16 32.11 22.72 -6.60
N SER A 17 30.79 22.62 -6.55
CA SER A 17 29.83 23.44 -7.31
C SER A 17 29.61 23.01 -8.77
N ARG A 18 28.92 21.89 -8.95
CA ARG A 18 27.79 21.86 -9.88
C ARG A 18 26.57 21.42 -9.09
N ARG A 19 25.80 22.42 -8.66
CA ARG A 19 24.38 22.27 -8.36
C ARG A 19 23.76 21.56 -9.55
N THR A 20 23.48 20.27 -9.42
CA THR A 20 22.39 19.65 -10.17
C THR A 20 21.11 20.11 -9.48
N SER A 21 20.64 21.26 -9.92
CA SER A 21 19.25 21.66 -9.83
C SER A 21 18.37 20.53 -10.35
N GLY A 22 17.48 20.02 -9.51
CA GLY A 22 16.56 18.94 -9.84
C GLY A 22 16.47 17.83 -8.79
N THR A 23 16.58 18.15 -7.50
CA THR A 23 16.11 17.24 -6.45
C THR A 23 14.59 17.24 -6.51
N SER A 24 14.01 16.29 -7.23
CA SER A 24 12.66 15.84 -6.94
C SER A 24 12.64 15.49 -5.46
N SER A 25 11.78 16.15 -4.69
CA SER A 25 11.48 15.83 -3.31
C SER A 25 11.08 14.35 -3.26
N LYS A 26 12.04 13.49 -2.89
CA LYS A 26 11.75 12.09 -2.60
C LYS A 26 10.88 12.11 -1.36
N ALA A 27 9.57 11.91 -1.52
CA ALA A 27 8.69 11.59 -0.40
C ALA A 27 9.21 10.28 0.20
N GLN A 28 10.00 10.39 1.26
CA GLN A 28 10.39 9.26 2.07
C GLN A 28 9.13 8.87 2.85
N LEU A 29 8.53 7.75 2.49
CA LEU A 29 7.33 7.25 3.18
C LEU A 29 7.73 6.95 4.61
N GLU A 30 7.07 7.59 5.57
CA GLU A 30 7.21 7.21 6.97
C GLU A 30 6.37 5.95 7.20
N LEU A 31 7.07 4.86 7.54
CA LEU A 31 6.49 3.53 7.72
C LEU A 31 6.37 3.25 9.22
N ALA A 32 5.17 2.89 9.67
CA ALA A 32 4.92 2.38 11.01
C ALA A 32 4.74 0.86 10.95
N LYS A 33 5.36 0.14 11.89
CA LYS A 33 5.05 -1.27 12.12
C LYS A 33 3.98 -1.34 13.20
N ASP A 34 2.81 -1.84 12.84
CA ASP A 34 1.70 -2.06 13.76
C ASP A 34 1.54 -3.55 14.02
N LYS A 35 1.47 -3.97 15.28
CA LYS A 35 1.49 -5.39 15.65
C LYS A 35 0.24 -6.10 15.15
N GLU A 36 -0.92 -5.49 15.34
CA GLU A 36 -2.23 -6.04 15.03
C GLU A 36 -2.44 -6.13 13.52
N VAL A 37 -2.08 -5.08 12.77
CA VAL A 37 -2.07 -5.12 11.31
C VAL A 37 -1.08 -6.18 10.81
N ASN A 38 0.10 -6.28 11.40
CA ASN A 38 1.07 -7.32 11.03
C ASN A 38 0.51 -8.73 11.30
N GLU A 39 -0.14 -8.98 12.43
CA GLU A 39 -0.72 -10.28 12.76
C GLU A 39 -1.83 -10.69 11.77
N LEU A 40 -2.77 -9.78 11.48
CA LEU A 40 -3.79 -9.96 10.44
C LEU A 40 -3.15 -10.36 9.11
N CYS A 41 -2.13 -9.60 8.72
CA CYS A 41 -1.49 -9.77 7.46
C CYS A 41 -0.67 -11.08 7.36
N GLN A 42 0.01 -11.47 8.44
CA GLN A 42 0.73 -12.75 8.52
C GLN A 42 -0.23 -13.93 8.40
N LYS A 43 -1.41 -13.82 9.00
CA LYS A 43 -2.47 -14.83 8.89
C LYS A 43 -2.91 -15.03 7.43
N LEU A 44 -3.09 -13.94 6.68
CA LEU A 44 -3.42 -14.00 5.26
C LEU A 44 -2.28 -14.56 4.41
N ALA A 45 -1.03 -14.16 4.69
CA ALA A 45 0.13 -14.70 4.01
C ALA A 45 0.27 -16.22 4.22
N THR A 46 0.07 -16.68 5.45
CA THR A 46 0.08 -18.12 5.79
C THR A 46 -1.02 -18.86 5.03
N ALA A 47 -2.24 -18.32 5.01
CA ALA A 47 -3.36 -18.92 4.29
C ALA A 47 -3.16 -18.93 2.76
N ALA A 48 -2.34 -18.03 2.22
CA ALA A 48 -2.00 -18.01 0.81
C ALA A 48 -1.00 -19.11 0.41
N GLY A 49 -0.35 -19.78 1.38
CA GLY A 49 0.56 -20.90 1.15
C GLY A 49 1.81 -20.52 0.37
N ARG A 50 2.30 -19.28 0.54
CA ARG A 50 3.46 -18.72 -0.16
C ARG A 50 4.65 -18.53 0.77
N ASP A 51 5.03 -19.59 1.46
CA ASP A 51 6.07 -19.58 2.49
C ASP A 51 7.48 -19.26 1.94
N GLU A 52 7.63 -19.10 0.61
CA GLU A 52 8.89 -18.72 -0.02
C GLU A 52 9.33 -17.26 0.24
N PHE A 53 8.45 -16.42 0.79
CA PHE A 53 8.73 -15.00 1.05
C PHE A 53 8.69 -14.66 2.54
N GLU A 54 9.63 -13.81 2.97
CA GLU A 54 9.52 -13.16 4.27
C GLU A 54 8.53 -12.00 4.18
N TYR A 55 7.31 -12.24 4.66
CA TYR A 55 6.28 -11.22 4.63
C TYR A 55 6.54 -10.12 5.67
N GLU A 56 6.54 -8.87 5.20
CA GLU A 56 6.72 -7.68 6.01
C GLU A 56 5.61 -6.68 5.71
N PHE A 57 4.89 -6.29 6.74
CA PHE A 57 3.74 -5.41 6.62
C PHE A 57 4.05 -4.04 7.21
N TYR A 58 3.60 -3.02 6.50
CA TYR A 58 3.91 -1.63 6.81
C TYR A 58 2.66 -0.77 6.72
N VAL A 59 2.38 -0.02 7.79
CA VAL A 59 1.38 1.03 7.76
C VAL A 59 2.04 2.31 7.26
N VAL A 60 1.54 2.83 6.14
CA VAL A 60 1.95 4.11 5.58
C VAL A 60 1.08 5.19 6.20
N LEU A 61 1.69 6.19 6.86
CA LEU A 61 0.96 7.27 7.54
C LEU A 61 0.45 8.34 6.53
N ASP A 62 -0.38 7.91 5.58
CA ASP A 62 -1.07 8.70 4.56
C ASP A 62 -2.59 8.46 4.68
N ASP A 63 -3.40 9.52 4.51
CA ASP A 63 -4.86 9.47 4.63
C ASP A 63 -5.57 9.04 3.33
N LYS A 64 -4.83 8.87 2.24
CA LYS A 64 -5.35 8.28 1.00
C LYS A 64 -5.76 6.83 1.22
N LEU A 65 -6.82 6.42 0.55
CA LEU A 65 -7.20 5.01 0.48
C LEU A 65 -6.27 4.35 -0.52
N ASN A 66 -5.31 3.56 -0.04
CA ASN A 66 -4.39 2.79 -0.87
C ASN A 66 -3.82 1.61 -0.09
N ALA A 67 -3.50 0.55 -0.79
CA ALA A 67 -2.73 -0.58 -0.32
C ALA A 67 -2.04 -1.21 -1.53
N PHE A 68 -0.91 -1.87 -1.33
CA PHE A 68 -0.23 -2.58 -2.41
C PHE A 68 0.68 -3.66 -1.82
N ALA A 69 0.77 -4.77 -2.53
CA ALA A 69 1.70 -5.86 -2.23
C ALA A 69 2.79 -5.92 -3.31
N LEU A 70 4.04 -5.89 -2.88
CA LEU A 70 5.19 -6.16 -3.73
C LEU A 70 5.39 -7.68 -3.84
N PRO A 71 5.94 -8.20 -4.94
CA PRO A 71 6.57 -9.50 -4.91
C PRO A 71 7.62 -9.52 -3.79
N GLY A 72 7.83 -10.67 -3.14
CA GLY A 72 8.80 -10.73 -2.03
C GLY A 72 8.24 -10.42 -0.65
N GLY A 73 6.92 -10.46 -0.49
CA GLY A 73 6.27 -10.44 0.81
C GLY A 73 6.10 -9.06 1.46
N LYS A 74 6.58 -7.98 0.82
CA LYS A 74 6.43 -6.63 1.38
C LYS A 74 5.07 -6.05 1.00
N VAL A 75 4.25 -5.74 1.98
CA VAL A 75 2.91 -5.20 1.78
C VAL A 75 2.75 -3.92 2.58
N PHE A 76 2.10 -2.95 1.98
CA PHE A 76 1.96 -1.62 2.51
C PHE A 76 0.50 -1.22 2.47
N VAL A 77 0.04 -0.63 3.56
CA VAL A 77 -1.36 -0.27 3.77
C VAL A 77 -1.40 1.15 4.27
N ASN A 78 -2.13 2.03 3.59
CA ASN A 78 -2.28 3.39 4.06
C ASN A 78 -3.20 3.45 5.28
N ALA A 79 -2.86 4.31 6.25
CA ALA A 79 -3.70 4.61 7.40
C ALA A 79 -5.12 5.04 6.99
N GLY A 80 -5.27 5.71 5.84
CA GLY A 80 -6.55 6.06 5.25
C GLY A 80 -7.49 4.87 5.05
N VAL A 81 -7.02 3.77 4.45
CA VAL A 81 -7.88 2.62 4.17
C VAL A 81 -8.25 1.86 5.45
N ILE A 82 -7.32 1.76 6.39
CA ILE A 82 -7.57 1.19 7.74
C ILE A 82 -8.66 1.99 8.44
N GLY A 83 -8.60 3.32 8.39
CA GLY A 83 -9.62 4.19 8.97
C GLY A 83 -10.97 4.20 8.24
N LYS A 84 -11.09 3.53 7.08
CA LYS A 84 -12.32 3.48 6.27
C LYS A 84 -13.00 2.12 6.25
N ALA A 85 -12.27 1.03 6.39
CA ALA A 85 -12.87 -0.30 6.55
C ALA A 85 -13.73 -0.33 7.83
N ASN A 86 -14.88 -0.99 7.82
CA ASN A 86 -15.72 -1.08 9.03
C ASN A 86 -15.41 -2.30 9.89
N SER A 87 -14.68 -3.27 9.34
CA SER A 87 -14.37 -4.52 10.01
C SER A 87 -12.98 -5.03 9.62
N GLU A 88 -12.49 -5.99 10.39
CA GLU A 88 -11.21 -6.63 10.09
C GLU A 88 -11.33 -7.52 8.85
N ALA A 89 -12.50 -8.14 8.63
CA ALA A 89 -12.77 -8.90 7.41
C ALA A 89 -12.76 -8.00 6.16
N GLU A 90 -13.28 -6.76 6.23
CA GLU A 90 -13.16 -5.79 5.14
C GLU A 90 -11.69 -5.48 4.82
N LEU A 91 -10.87 -5.20 5.84
CA LEU A 91 -9.44 -4.97 5.66
C LEU A 91 -8.72 -6.23 5.15
N ALA A 92 -9.08 -7.41 5.65
CA ALA A 92 -8.55 -8.68 5.20
C ALA A 92 -8.84 -8.91 3.72
N GLY A 93 -10.07 -8.61 3.30
CA GLY A 93 -10.52 -8.71 1.91
C GLY A 93 -9.66 -7.87 0.97
N LEU A 94 -9.42 -6.60 1.33
CA LEU A 94 -8.49 -5.74 0.60
C LEU A 94 -7.10 -6.37 0.49
N LEU A 95 -6.55 -6.83 1.60
CA LEU A 95 -5.21 -7.40 1.64
C LEU A 95 -5.11 -8.68 0.80
N GLY A 96 -6.12 -9.54 0.84
CA GLY A 96 -6.19 -10.73 0.00
C GLY A 96 -6.25 -10.40 -1.49
N HIS A 97 -6.95 -9.32 -1.85
CA HIS A 97 -6.95 -8.78 -3.21
C HIS A 97 -5.55 -8.29 -3.62
N GLU A 98 -4.87 -7.49 -2.79
CA GLU A 98 -3.52 -6.99 -3.08
C GLU A 98 -2.48 -8.13 -3.19
N LEU A 99 -2.56 -9.13 -2.30
CA LEU A 99 -1.71 -10.33 -2.36
C LEU A 99 -1.90 -11.09 -3.68
N SER A 100 -3.12 -11.13 -4.20
CA SER A 100 -3.43 -11.75 -5.48
C SER A 100 -2.81 -10.99 -6.66
N HIS A 101 -2.73 -9.66 -6.60
CA HIS A 101 -2.00 -8.87 -7.59
C HIS A 101 -0.49 -9.13 -7.55
N SER A 102 0.11 -9.22 -6.36
CA SER A 102 1.53 -9.58 -6.23
C SER A 102 1.84 -10.92 -6.93
N PHE A 103 0.96 -11.91 -6.78
CA PHE A 103 1.06 -13.17 -7.52
C PHE A 103 0.96 -12.97 -9.04
N GLN A 104 -0.02 -12.20 -9.52
CA GLN A 104 -0.19 -11.93 -10.95
C GLN A 104 1.05 -11.26 -11.57
N LEU A 105 1.66 -10.31 -10.86
CA LEU A 105 2.88 -9.63 -11.33
C LEU A 105 4.07 -10.58 -11.47
N ILE A 106 4.15 -11.60 -10.60
CA ILE A 106 5.15 -12.66 -10.69
C ILE A 106 4.87 -13.56 -11.90
N THR A 107 3.61 -14.01 -12.07
CA THR A 107 3.26 -14.94 -13.15
C THR A 107 3.31 -14.32 -14.54
N GLU A 108 3.00 -13.04 -14.67
CA GLU A 108 3.06 -12.28 -15.94
C GLU A 108 4.50 -11.89 -16.32
N GLY A 109 5.51 -12.22 -15.49
CA GLY A 109 6.92 -11.89 -15.74
C GLY A 109 7.22 -10.39 -15.71
N THR A 110 6.25 -9.56 -15.28
CA THR A 110 6.38 -8.09 -15.16
C THR A 110 7.44 -7.73 -14.10
N LEU A 111 7.65 -8.60 -13.11
CA LEU A 111 8.66 -8.46 -12.07
C LEU A 111 9.64 -9.63 -12.11
N THR A 112 10.54 -9.61 -13.08
CA THR A 112 11.52 -10.68 -13.38
C THR A 112 12.85 -10.59 -12.60
N ALA A 113 13.05 -9.67 -11.64
CA ALA A 113 14.39 -9.49 -11.04
C ALA A 113 14.42 -9.12 -9.55
N SER A 114 14.97 -10.04 -8.75
CA SER A 114 15.80 -9.82 -7.55
C SER A 114 15.39 -8.69 -6.59
N LEU A 115 14.40 -8.96 -5.74
CA LEU A 115 13.89 -8.06 -4.70
C LEU A 115 14.96 -7.58 -3.70
N THR A 116 16.05 -8.32 -3.57
CA THR A 116 17.15 -8.06 -2.64
C THR A 116 17.96 -6.80 -2.99
N GLN A 117 17.94 -6.31 -4.24
CA GLN A 117 18.66 -5.08 -4.62
C GLN A 117 17.91 -3.78 -4.32
N PHE A 118 16.65 -3.83 -3.87
CA PHE A 118 15.75 -2.66 -3.91
C PHE A 118 15.47 -1.98 -2.56
N ILE A 119 16.06 -2.46 -1.46
CA ILE A 119 15.82 -1.92 -0.11
C ILE A 119 16.12 -0.40 0.01
N PRO A 120 17.18 0.18 -0.60
CA PRO A 120 17.37 1.64 -0.55
C PRO A 120 16.50 2.44 -1.54
N TYR A 121 15.65 1.79 -2.35
CA TYR A 121 14.86 2.40 -3.43
C TYR A 121 13.34 2.14 -3.32
N ILE A 122 12.83 1.72 -2.15
CA ILE A 122 11.40 1.42 -1.91
C ILE A 122 10.48 2.56 -2.42
N GLY A 123 10.88 3.82 -2.26
CA GLY A 123 10.10 4.96 -2.72
C GLY A 123 9.95 5.10 -4.25
N GLY A 124 10.89 4.59 -5.05
CA GLY A 124 10.80 4.59 -6.51
C GLY A 124 9.89 3.49 -7.02
N LEU A 125 10.11 2.26 -6.54
CA LEU A 125 9.30 1.09 -6.86
C LEU A 125 7.82 1.28 -6.49
N LEU A 126 7.57 1.94 -5.36
CA LEU A 126 6.20 2.25 -4.98
C LEU A 126 5.51 3.13 -6.01
N ARG A 127 6.17 4.19 -6.49
CA ARG A 127 5.56 5.07 -7.48
C ARG A 127 5.16 4.29 -8.73
N ASP A 128 6.04 3.41 -9.21
CA ASP A 128 5.77 2.61 -10.41
C ASP A 128 4.57 1.68 -10.19
N ILE A 129 4.48 1.00 -9.04
CA ILE A 129 3.39 0.08 -8.73
C ILE A 129 2.06 0.81 -8.54
N THR A 130 2.06 1.99 -7.90
CA THR A 130 0.85 2.81 -7.79
C THR A 130 0.35 3.36 -9.13
N THR A 131 1.17 3.33 -10.18
CA THR A 131 0.79 3.74 -11.54
C THR A 131 0.42 2.55 -12.44
N LEU A 132 0.58 1.31 -11.96
CA LEU A 132 0.15 0.15 -12.71
C LEU A 132 -1.38 0.17 -12.87
N SER A 133 -1.83 -0.09 -14.09
CA SER A 133 -3.23 -0.28 -14.42
C SER A 133 -3.47 -1.76 -14.65
N TYR A 134 -4.35 -2.36 -13.88
CA TYR A 134 -4.71 -3.77 -14.04
C TYR A 134 -5.84 -3.92 -15.06
N SER A 135 -5.78 -5.00 -15.83
CA SER A 135 -6.88 -5.33 -16.74
C SER A 135 -8.13 -5.73 -15.94
N ARG A 136 -9.32 -5.58 -16.52
CA ARG A 136 -10.58 -6.04 -15.88
C ARG A 136 -10.54 -7.53 -15.51
N ASN A 137 -9.79 -8.33 -16.26
CA ASN A 137 -9.62 -9.74 -15.99
C ASN A 137 -8.67 -10.00 -14.81
N MET A 138 -7.63 -9.17 -14.64
CA MET A 138 -6.74 -9.23 -13.48
C MET A 138 -7.47 -8.85 -12.19
N GLU A 139 -8.25 -7.77 -12.21
CA GLU A 139 -9.12 -7.36 -11.09
C GLU A 139 -10.10 -8.48 -10.71
N ARG A 140 -10.80 -9.07 -11.69
CA ARG A 140 -11.75 -10.16 -11.44
C ARG A 140 -11.08 -11.40 -10.84
N GLN A 141 -9.89 -11.74 -11.32
CA GLN A 141 -9.10 -12.83 -10.75
C GLN A 141 -8.61 -12.51 -9.35
N ALA A 142 -8.14 -11.28 -9.09
CA ALA A 142 -7.70 -10.86 -7.77
C ALA A 142 -8.84 -10.87 -6.75
N ASP A 143 -10.04 -10.46 -7.16
CA ASP A 143 -11.25 -10.54 -6.34
C ASP A 143 -11.64 -11.97 -6.01
N ALA A 144 -11.65 -12.86 -7.01
CA ALA A 144 -11.99 -14.26 -6.79
C ALA A 144 -10.97 -14.97 -5.90
N LEU A 145 -9.68 -14.73 -6.11
CA LEU A 145 -8.60 -15.30 -5.30
C LEU A 145 -8.58 -14.72 -3.88
N GLY A 146 -8.75 -13.40 -3.73
CA GLY A 146 -8.85 -12.74 -2.43
C GLY A 146 -10.04 -13.25 -1.62
N THR A 147 -11.22 -13.39 -2.24
CA THR A 147 -12.41 -13.95 -1.58
C THR A 147 -12.18 -15.41 -1.14
N ARG A 148 -11.56 -16.23 -2.00
CA ARG A 148 -11.19 -17.61 -1.66
C ARG A 148 -10.16 -17.69 -0.54
N LEU A 149 -9.23 -16.75 -0.49
CA LEU A 149 -8.24 -16.64 0.57
C LEU A 149 -8.91 -16.31 1.90
N LEU A 150 -9.90 -15.42 1.91
CA LEU A 150 -10.70 -15.17 3.11
C LEU A 150 -11.44 -16.43 3.54
N ALA A 151 -12.06 -17.14 2.59
CA ALA A 151 -12.76 -18.39 2.86
C ALA A 151 -11.85 -19.53 3.36
N SER A 152 -10.53 -19.46 3.14
CA SER A 152 -9.56 -20.42 3.73
C SER A 152 -9.06 -20.00 5.11
N THR A 153 -9.51 -18.85 5.60
CA THR A 153 -9.25 -18.35 6.96
C THR A 153 -10.52 -18.47 7.80
N ASP A 154 -10.51 -17.90 9.00
CA ASP A 154 -11.68 -17.75 9.86
C ASP A 154 -12.43 -16.43 9.63
N TYR A 155 -12.01 -15.57 8.69
CA TYR A 155 -12.70 -14.31 8.38
C TYR A 155 -13.99 -14.53 7.59
N ALA A 156 -14.95 -13.62 7.77
CA ALA A 156 -16.14 -13.55 6.93
C ALA A 156 -15.75 -13.38 5.45
N SER A 157 -16.22 -14.29 4.59
CA SER A 157 -15.76 -14.38 3.20
C SER A 157 -16.26 -13.23 2.33
N ASP A 158 -17.28 -12.51 2.76
CA ASP A 158 -17.84 -11.32 2.14
C ASP A 158 -17.10 -10.02 2.51
N GLY A 159 -16.02 -10.08 3.28
CA GLY A 159 -15.24 -8.89 3.67
C GLY A 159 -14.87 -7.99 2.48
N LEU A 160 -14.37 -8.57 1.38
CA LEU A 160 -14.06 -7.79 0.17
C LEU A 160 -15.31 -7.16 -0.46
N TYR A 161 -16.43 -7.90 -0.49
CA TYR A 161 -17.71 -7.39 -0.98
C TYR A 161 -18.21 -6.21 -0.13
N ASN A 162 -18.18 -6.35 1.19
CA ASN A 162 -18.58 -5.33 2.15
C ASN A 162 -17.70 -4.07 2.02
N LEU A 163 -16.39 -4.24 1.83
CA LEU A 163 -15.49 -3.12 1.55
C LEU A 163 -15.88 -2.38 0.26
N MET A 164 -16.22 -3.07 -0.83
CA MET A 164 -16.66 -2.41 -2.07
C MET A 164 -17.93 -1.58 -1.85
N ILE A 165 -18.86 -2.06 -1.03
CA ILE A 165 -20.05 -1.30 -0.63
C ILE A 165 -19.65 -0.06 0.17
N THR A 166 -18.76 -0.20 1.15
CA THR A 166 -18.23 0.90 1.96
C THR A 166 -17.58 1.99 1.10
N LEU A 167 -16.72 1.59 0.16
CA LEU A 167 -16.03 2.51 -0.73
C LEU A 167 -16.99 3.18 -1.73
N LYS A 168 -17.94 2.43 -2.29
CA LYS A 168 -18.98 2.98 -3.17
C LYS A 168 -19.81 4.04 -2.45
N LYS A 169 -20.25 3.76 -1.22
CA LYS A 169 -21.01 4.72 -0.41
C LYS A 169 -20.20 6.00 -0.17
N GLN A 170 -18.91 5.86 0.12
CA GLN A 170 -18.03 7.02 0.30
C GLN A 170 -17.81 7.81 -0.99
N GLU A 171 -17.74 7.16 -2.14
CA GLU A 171 -17.66 7.81 -3.45
C GLU A 171 -18.94 8.60 -3.76
N GLU A 172 -20.11 7.99 -3.52
CA GLU A 172 -21.42 8.62 -3.70
C GLU A 172 -21.61 9.81 -2.73
N GLU A 173 -21.13 9.72 -1.50
CA GLU A 173 -21.16 10.81 -0.51
C GLU A 173 -20.15 11.93 -0.82
N LYS A 174 -19.00 11.60 -1.42
CA LYS A 174 -17.92 12.55 -1.77
C LYS A 174 -17.95 13.02 -3.21
N LEU A 175 -19.08 12.95 -3.90
CA LEU A 175 -19.27 13.54 -5.23
C LEU A 175 -18.84 15.02 -5.24
N ARG A 176 -17.56 15.32 -5.53
CA ARG A 176 -17.11 16.39 -6.45
C ARG A 176 -15.60 16.58 -6.60
N ASP A 177 -14.72 16.35 -5.60
CA ASP A 177 -13.37 16.94 -5.71
C ASP A 177 -12.15 16.01 -5.73
N ASN A 178 -12.22 14.73 -5.33
CA ASN A 178 -11.07 13.79 -5.48
C ASN A 178 -11.48 12.31 -5.25
N PRO A 179 -11.54 11.45 -6.28
CA PRO A 179 -11.74 10.02 -6.07
C PRO A 179 -10.56 9.42 -5.27
N PRO A 180 -10.81 8.45 -4.36
CA PRO A 180 -9.75 7.74 -3.64
C PRO A 180 -8.67 7.16 -4.57
N THR A 181 -7.39 7.21 -4.16
CA THR A 181 -6.26 6.73 -4.97
C THR A 181 -6.36 5.24 -5.32
N TRP A 182 -6.87 4.40 -4.42
CA TRP A 182 -7.15 2.99 -4.70
C TRP A 182 -8.17 2.83 -5.83
N LEU A 183 -9.17 3.71 -5.95
CA LEU A 183 -10.12 3.71 -7.07
C LEU A 183 -9.51 4.19 -8.39
N ALA A 184 -8.34 4.84 -8.35
CA ALA A 184 -7.64 5.26 -9.55
C ALA A 184 -6.88 4.10 -10.20
N SER A 185 -6.28 3.20 -9.41
CA SER A 185 -5.60 1.98 -9.91
C SER A 185 -6.54 0.78 -10.00
N HIS A 186 -7.52 0.69 -9.10
CA HIS A 186 -8.56 -0.35 -9.04
C HIS A 186 -9.95 0.30 -9.18
N PRO A 187 -10.35 0.75 -10.38
CA PRO A 187 -11.64 1.38 -10.57
C PRO A 187 -12.76 0.47 -10.02
N LEU A 188 -13.76 1.07 -9.37
CA LEU A 188 -15.00 0.40 -8.97
C LEU A 188 -15.98 0.45 -10.14
N PRO A 189 -16.00 -0.52 -11.08
CA PRO A 189 -17.20 -0.65 -11.87
C PRO A 189 -18.27 -1.19 -10.92
N LYS A 190 -19.48 -0.63 -10.94
CA LYS A 190 -20.68 -1.21 -10.29
C LYS A 190 -20.79 -2.74 -10.49
N VAL A 191 -20.20 -3.24 -11.58
CA VAL A 191 -19.99 -4.65 -11.91
C VAL A 191 -19.28 -5.47 -10.81
N ARG A 192 -18.29 -4.92 -10.08
CA ARG A 192 -17.56 -5.61 -9.01
C ARG A 192 -18.45 -6.07 -7.89
N VAL A 193 -19.28 -5.16 -7.38
CA VAL A 193 -20.26 -5.46 -6.33
C VAL A 193 -21.19 -6.59 -6.76
N SER A 194 -21.71 -6.52 -7.99
CA SER A 194 -22.65 -7.52 -8.49
C SER A 194 -22.05 -8.91 -8.62
N TYR A 195 -20.84 -9.07 -9.16
CA TYR A 195 -20.25 -10.41 -9.28
C TYR A 195 -19.64 -10.91 -7.98
N LEU A 196 -19.16 -10.03 -7.10
CA LEU A 196 -18.70 -10.46 -5.78
C LEU A 196 -19.88 -11.02 -4.97
N GLN A 197 -21.04 -10.38 -5.07
CA GLN A 197 -22.29 -10.89 -4.52
C GLN A 197 -22.66 -12.26 -5.12
N GLU A 198 -22.57 -12.42 -6.44
CA GLU A 198 -22.79 -13.71 -7.10
C GLU A 198 -21.78 -14.77 -6.61
N LEU A 199 -20.50 -14.42 -6.49
CA LEU A 199 -19.46 -15.32 -6.01
C LEU A 199 -19.79 -15.82 -4.60
N ILE A 200 -19.98 -14.92 -3.63
CA ILE A 200 -20.23 -15.30 -2.23
C ILE A 200 -21.56 -16.07 -2.05
N THR A 201 -22.57 -15.80 -2.89
CA THR A 201 -23.86 -16.51 -2.79
C THR A 201 -23.86 -17.88 -3.46
N THR A 202 -22.97 -18.12 -4.42
CA THR A 202 -22.93 -19.39 -5.17
C THR A 202 -21.95 -20.41 -4.58
N THR A 203 -20.97 -19.98 -3.79
CA THR A 203 -19.89 -20.84 -3.30
C THR A 203 -20.10 -21.43 -1.90
N GLU A 204 -21.27 -21.25 -1.28
CA GLU A 204 -21.58 -21.70 0.09
C GLU A 204 -20.53 -21.24 1.15
N TYR A 205 -19.89 -20.09 0.92
CA TYR A 205 -18.91 -19.57 1.87
C TYR A 205 -19.58 -19.10 3.17
N ASP A 206 -18.84 -19.18 4.27
CA ASP A 206 -19.32 -18.70 5.56
C ASP A 206 -19.30 -17.16 5.59
N LEU A 207 -20.50 -16.58 5.52
CA LEU A 207 -20.75 -15.14 5.62
C LEU A 207 -20.91 -14.66 7.08
N TYR A 208 -20.94 -15.59 8.03
CA TYR A 208 -21.12 -15.31 9.46
C TYR A 208 -19.87 -15.66 10.27
N ALA A 209 -18.73 -15.87 9.60
CA ALA A 209 -17.45 -16.08 10.23
C ALA A 209 -16.93 -14.77 10.88
N TYR A 210 -15.66 -14.76 11.31
CA TYR A 210 -15.12 -13.65 12.10
C TYR A 210 -15.07 -12.34 11.31
N GLU A 211 -15.87 -11.35 11.74
CA GLU A 211 -15.86 -9.99 11.18
C GLU A 211 -14.79 -9.08 11.81
N GLY A 212 -14.50 -9.28 13.11
CA GLY A 212 -13.48 -8.50 13.83
C GLY A 212 -13.79 -7.02 14.03
N ILE A 213 -15.07 -6.62 14.11
CA ILE A 213 -15.50 -5.20 14.24
C ILE A 213 -14.82 -4.48 15.43
N GLU A 214 -14.91 -5.02 16.64
CA GLU A 214 -14.37 -4.37 17.84
C GLU A 214 -12.84 -4.34 17.84
N HIS A 215 -12.20 -5.42 17.36
CA HIS A 215 -10.75 -5.47 17.22
C HIS A 215 -10.26 -4.45 16.18
N HIS A 216 -10.95 -4.34 15.05
CA HIS A 216 -10.63 -3.36 14.01
C HIS A 216 -10.77 -1.91 14.51
N LYS A 217 -11.78 -1.60 15.33
CA LYS A 217 -11.91 -0.27 15.96
C LYS A 217 -10.70 0.10 16.82
N ALA A 218 -10.09 -0.86 17.51
CA ALA A 218 -8.86 -0.64 18.27
C ALA A 218 -7.68 -0.29 17.33
N ILE A 219 -7.55 -1.03 16.23
CA ILE A 219 -6.56 -0.75 15.18
C ILE A 219 -6.76 0.67 14.62
N GLN A 220 -7.99 1.03 14.27
CA GLN A 220 -8.34 2.35 13.76
C GLN A 220 -7.97 3.48 14.72
N THR A 221 -8.24 3.28 16.02
CA THR A 221 -7.91 4.27 17.05
C THR A 221 -6.40 4.48 17.12
N LYS A 222 -5.64 3.39 17.15
CA LYS A 222 -4.18 3.42 17.23
C LYS A 222 -3.54 4.03 15.98
N VAL A 223 -3.90 3.54 14.80
CA VAL A 223 -3.40 4.05 13.51
C VAL A 223 -3.82 5.50 13.29
N GLY A 224 -5.04 5.87 13.68
CA GLY A 224 -5.53 7.24 13.62
C GLY A 224 -4.74 8.19 14.53
N GLN A 225 -4.31 7.74 15.71
CA GLN A 225 -3.44 8.50 16.60
C GLN A 225 -2.04 8.69 15.99
N LEU A 226 -1.44 7.61 15.46
CA LEU A 226 -0.14 7.69 14.77
C LEU A 226 -0.17 8.65 13.58
N LEU A 227 -1.25 8.63 12.78
CA LEU A 227 -1.43 9.54 11.66
C LEU A 227 -1.53 11.01 12.10
N LYS A 228 -2.25 11.29 13.20
CA LYS A 228 -2.35 12.65 13.77
C LYS A 228 -1.00 13.16 14.26
N GLU A 229 -0.28 12.32 15.00
CA GLU A 229 1.06 12.66 15.51
C GLU A 229 2.03 12.94 14.36
N HIS A 230 2.00 12.11 13.32
CA HIS A 230 2.81 12.29 12.12
C HIS A 230 2.50 13.60 11.41
N LYS A 231 1.22 13.94 11.20
CA LYS A 231 0.80 15.22 10.60
C LYS A 231 1.29 16.42 11.42
N ALA A 232 1.13 16.36 12.75
CA ALA A 232 1.61 17.42 13.65
C ALA A 232 3.14 17.59 13.62
N GLN A 233 3.90 16.49 13.47
CA GLN A 233 5.35 16.55 13.30
C GLN A 233 5.76 17.14 11.94
N GLN A 234 5.04 16.81 10.86
CA GLN A 234 5.29 17.39 9.54
C GLN A 234 5.04 18.89 9.52
N GLU A 235 3.95 19.35 10.13
CA GLU A 235 3.62 20.78 10.26
C GLU A 235 4.74 21.53 10.98
N LYS A 236 5.20 21.02 12.14
CA LYS A 236 6.33 21.61 12.89
C LYS A 236 7.63 21.66 12.07
N LYS A 237 7.94 20.60 11.31
CA LYS A 237 9.12 20.55 10.41
C LYS A 237 9.00 21.47 9.19
N GLY A 238 7.78 21.76 8.75
CA GLY A 238 7.50 22.71 7.67
C GLY A 238 7.68 24.15 8.16
N ASP A 239 7.17 24.45 9.35
CA ASP A 239 7.26 25.78 9.96
C ASP A 239 8.71 26.18 10.28
N LEU A 240 9.52 25.24 10.77
CA LEU A 240 10.96 25.44 11.01
C LEU A 240 11.75 25.69 9.72
N ARG A 241 11.39 25.04 8.61
CA ARG A 241 12.03 25.26 7.30
C ARG A 241 11.71 26.64 6.72
N ASN A 242 10.49 27.14 6.94
CA ASN A 242 10.10 28.49 6.52
C ASN A 242 10.80 29.58 7.34
N PHE A 243 11.16 29.31 8.60
CA PHE A 243 11.96 30.23 9.43
C PHE A 243 13.43 30.33 8.99
N ASP A 244 14.03 29.21 8.57
CA ASP A 244 15.43 29.19 8.09
C ASP A 244 15.59 29.84 6.69
N GLU A 245 14.55 29.91 5.86
CA GLU A 245 14.56 30.63 4.57
C GLU A 245 14.33 32.15 4.69
N LEU A 246 13.87 32.63 5.85
CA LEU A 246 13.63 34.06 6.13
C LEU A 246 14.74 34.73 6.95
N SER A 247 15.82 34.00 7.25
CA SER A 247 16.99 34.57 7.92
C SER A 247 17.99 35.11 6.88
N PRO A 248 18.34 36.41 6.91
CA PRO A 248 19.15 37.08 5.88
C PRO A 248 20.61 36.60 5.80
#